data_AF-A0A367RD51-F1
#
_entry.id   AF-A0A367RD51-F1
#
_cell.length_a   1.000
_cell.length_b   1.000
_cell.length_c   1.000
_cell.angle_alpha   90.00
_cell.angle_beta   90.00
_cell.angle_gamma   90.00
#
_symmetry.space_group_name_H-M   'P 1'
#
loop_
_entity.id
_entity.type
_entity.pdbx_description
1 polymer ?
#
loop_
_entity_poly.entity_id
_entity_poly.type
_entity_poly.pdbx_seq_one_letter_code
_entity_poly.pdbx_strand_id
1 'polypeptide(L)'
;MDVELQILKHLARDAHPTVAIVDEYCAEYQDIFKEVRNYECFKYLHLGIISPIKRKSLPEIAKVVSINSAQSLHHFLANSDWSVNKLKQRRLRRLKKVLNGNAITVVIDETGDRKKGKKTDYVARQYLGSIGKIDNGNVCSKCVWSLL
;
A
#
# COMPACT_ATOMS: atom_id res chain seq x y z
N MET A 1 -35.54 4.91 -26.20
CA MET A 1 -34.78 4.67 -24.96
C MET A 1 -33.35 4.49 -25.40
N ASP A 2 -32.54 5.55 -25.29
CA ASP A 2 -31.25 5.64 -25.98
C ASP A 2 -30.25 4.64 -25.43
N VAL A 3 -29.79 3.76 -26.31
CA VAL A 3 -28.71 2.81 -26.07
C VAL A 3 -27.45 3.54 -25.57
N GLU A 4 -27.21 4.78 -26.02
CA GLU A 4 -26.12 5.64 -25.53
C GLU A 4 -26.22 5.97 -24.03
N LEU A 5 -27.42 6.29 -23.51
CA LEU A 5 -27.62 6.57 -22.08
C LEU A 5 -27.42 5.31 -21.23
N GLN A 6 -27.70 4.13 -21.80
CA GLN A 6 -27.50 2.85 -21.15
C GLN A 6 -26.01 2.43 -21.16
N ILE A 7 -25.29 2.70 -22.25
CA ILE A 7 -23.84 2.54 -22.34
C ILE A 7 -23.12 3.48 -21.35
N LEU A 8 -23.52 4.75 -21.27
CA LEU A 8 -22.96 5.73 -20.32
C LEU A 8 -23.18 5.31 -18.86
N LYS A 9 -24.31 4.66 -18.54
CA LYS A 9 -24.57 4.10 -17.20
C LYS A 9 -23.64 2.94 -16.82
N HIS A 10 -23.07 2.25 -17.80
CA HIS A 10 -22.20 1.08 -17.59
C HIS A 10 -20.71 1.40 -17.78
N LEU A 11 -20.36 2.60 -18.22
CA LEU A 11 -18.97 3.05 -18.23
C LEU A 11 -18.45 3.15 -16.80
N ALA A 12 -17.23 2.65 -16.61
CA ALA A 12 -16.53 2.80 -15.34
C ALA A 12 -16.35 4.29 -15.05
N ARG A 13 -16.95 4.77 -13.96
CA ARG A 13 -16.74 6.14 -13.49
C ARG A 13 -15.25 6.40 -13.22
N ASP A 14 -14.81 7.65 -13.33
CA ASP A 14 -13.47 8.00 -12.92
C ASP A 14 -13.30 7.91 -11.39
N ALA A 15 -12.04 7.70 -10.98
CA ALA A 15 -11.66 7.74 -9.58
C ALA A 15 -11.67 9.18 -9.07
N HIS A 16 -12.16 9.40 -7.85
CA HIS A 16 -12.13 10.73 -7.24
C HIS A 16 -10.68 11.22 -7.11
N PRO A 17 -10.40 12.49 -7.46
CA PRO A 17 -9.07 13.08 -7.28
C PRO A 17 -8.73 13.21 -5.79
N THR A 18 -7.44 13.20 -5.47
CA THR A 18 -6.92 13.42 -4.12
C THR A 18 -5.98 14.63 -4.12
N VAL A 19 -4.70 14.42 -3.82
CA VAL A 19 -3.64 15.42 -3.95
C VAL A 19 -2.82 15.08 -5.19
N ALA A 20 -2.44 16.08 -5.98
CA ALA A 20 -1.75 15.89 -7.27
C ALA A 20 -0.57 14.91 -7.20
N ILE A 21 0.31 15.04 -6.20
CA ILE A 21 1.46 14.13 -6.03
C ILE A 21 1.05 12.65 -5.82
N VAL A 22 -0.05 12.40 -5.11
CA VAL A 22 -0.58 11.05 -4.90
C VAL A 22 -1.25 10.56 -6.17
N ASP A 23 -2.03 11.41 -6.83
CA ASP A 23 -2.74 11.09 -8.07
C ASP A 23 -1.77 10.74 -9.20
N GLU A 24 -0.73 11.56 -9.40
CA GLU A 24 0.34 11.36 -10.38
C GLU A 24 1.11 10.07 -10.11
N TYR A 25 1.50 9.84 -8.85
CA TYR A 25 2.20 8.61 -8.47
C TYR A 25 1.34 7.37 -8.68
N CYS A 26 0.05 7.43 -8.29
CA CYS A 26 -0.87 6.31 -8.37
C CYS A 26 -1.35 6.02 -9.80
N ALA A 27 -1.34 7.02 -10.71
CA ALA A 27 -1.77 6.87 -12.10
C ALA A 27 -1.05 5.73 -12.83
N GLU A 28 0.25 5.56 -12.55
CA GLU A 28 1.06 4.47 -13.13
C GLU A 28 0.62 3.05 -12.69
N TYR A 29 -0.29 2.92 -11.72
CA TYR A 29 -0.77 1.64 -11.19
C TYR A 29 -2.24 1.39 -11.48
N GLN A 30 -2.96 2.31 -12.11
CA GLN A 30 -4.40 2.22 -12.33
C GLN A 30 -4.79 0.93 -13.06
N ASP A 31 -4.01 0.50 -14.05
CA ASP A 31 -4.23 -0.72 -14.84
C ASP A 31 -4.20 -2.04 -14.03
N ILE A 32 -3.68 -1.99 -12.81
CA ILE A 32 -3.62 -3.16 -11.92
C ILE A 32 -4.98 -3.41 -11.24
N PHE A 33 -5.83 -2.39 -11.14
CA PHE A 33 -7.10 -2.46 -10.43
C PHE A 33 -8.27 -2.58 -11.42
N LYS A 34 -9.00 -3.70 -11.34
CA LYS A 34 -10.21 -3.91 -12.16
C LYS A 34 -11.34 -2.95 -11.79
N GLU A 35 -11.46 -2.63 -10.50
CA GLU A 35 -12.51 -1.76 -9.97
C GLU A 35 -11.94 -0.40 -9.56
N VAL A 36 -12.66 0.64 -9.95
CA VAL A 36 -12.35 2.05 -9.61
C VAL A 36 -12.26 2.24 -8.09
N ARG A 37 -13.11 1.56 -7.31
CA ARG A 37 -13.11 1.65 -5.85
C ARG A 37 -11.82 1.10 -5.22
N ASN A 38 -11.25 0.04 -5.81
CA ASN A 38 -9.98 -0.51 -5.35
C ASN A 38 -8.83 0.46 -5.66
N TYR A 39 -8.87 1.09 -6.83
CA TYR A 39 -7.91 2.14 -7.18
C TYR A 39 -8.03 3.36 -6.26
N GLU A 40 -9.23 3.79 -5.92
CA GLU A 40 -9.43 4.87 -4.92
C GLU A 40 -8.89 4.48 -3.54
N CYS A 41 -9.17 3.27 -3.07
CA CYS A 41 -8.62 2.78 -1.80
C CYS A 41 -7.10 2.75 -1.82
N PHE A 42 -6.48 2.41 -2.96
CA PHE A 42 -5.03 2.48 -3.15
C PHE A 42 -4.51 3.92 -3.00
N LYS A 43 -5.18 4.91 -3.61
CA LYS A 43 -4.85 6.34 -3.47
C LYS A 43 -5.01 6.83 -2.03
N TYR A 44 -6.14 6.52 -1.39
CA TYR A 44 -6.41 6.89 -0.01
C TYR A 44 -5.41 6.28 0.98
N LEU A 45 -4.98 5.04 0.74
CA LEU A 45 -3.95 4.42 1.56
C LEU A 45 -2.61 5.17 1.46
N HIS A 46 -2.20 5.61 0.26
CA HIS A 46 -0.99 6.43 0.09
C HIS A 46 -1.12 7.77 0.80
N LEU A 47 -2.25 8.45 0.63
CA LEU A 47 -2.53 9.72 1.29
C LEU A 47 -2.47 9.59 2.81
N GLY A 48 -3.08 8.55 3.38
CA GLY A 48 -3.04 8.27 4.82
C GLY A 48 -1.66 7.86 5.35
N ILE A 49 -0.84 7.18 4.53
CA ILE A 49 0.52 6.82 4.90
C ILE A 49 1.43 8.06 4.92
N ILE A 50 1.23 9.01 4.02
CA ILE A 50 2.04 10.24 3.94
C ILE A 50 1.58 11.32 4.94
N SER A 51 0.31 11.32 5.35
CA SER A 51 -0.25 12.34 6.25
C SER A 51 0.45 12.41 7.62
N PRO A 52 0.38 13.53 8.37
CA PRO A 52 1.06 13.65 9.67
C PRO A 52 0.29 12.99 10.83
N ILE A 53 -0.36 11.83 10.62
CA ILE A 53 -1.06 11.10 11.69
C ILE A 53 -0.11 10.29 12.57
N LYS A 54 -0.32 10.36 13.88
CA LYS A 54 0.46 9.64 14.89
C LYS A 54 0.40 8.12 14.74
N ARG A 55 -0.78 7.57 14.36
CA ARG A 55 -0.99 6.13 14.20
C ARG A 55 -1.53 5.81 12.82
N LYS A 56 -0.81 4.96 12.09
CA LYS A 56 -1.09 4.56 10.70
C LYS A 56 -2.02 3.36 10.60
N SER A 57 -3.07 3.30 11.42
CA SER A 57 -4.07 2.23 11.34
C SER A 57 -5.11 2.54 10.27
N LEU A 58 -5.74 1.52 9.68
CA LEU A 58 -6.78 1.72 8.66
C LEU A 58 -7.94 2.61 9.14
N PRO A 59 -8.43 2.50 10.39
CA PRO A 59 -9.47 3.41 10.89
C PRO A 59 -9.01 4.87 11.00
N GLU A 60 -7.77 5.13 11.40
CA GLU A 60 -7.24 6.49 11.48
C GLU A 60 -7.00 7.09 10.09
N ILE A 61 -6.50 6.27 9.16
CA ILE A 61 -6.38 6.66 7.75
C ILE A 61 -7.77 6.99 7.17
N ALA A 62 -8.77 6.15 7.43
CA ALA A 62 -10.13 6.37 6.95
C ALA A 62 -10.72 7.71 7.40
N LYS A 63 -10.44 8.13 8.64
CA LYS A 63 -10.85 9.44 9.17
C LYS A 63 -10.20 10.58 8.39
N VAL A 64 -8.90 10.49 8.12
CA VAL A 64 -8.15 11.56 7.43
C VAL A 64 -8.51 11.68 5.96
N VAL A 65 -8.76 10.57 5.29
CA VAL A 65 -9.17 10.57 3.87
C VAL A 65 -10.68 10.73 3.69
N SER A 66 -11.42 11.01 4.78
CA SER A 66 -12.86 11.27 4.78
C SER A 66 -13.71 10.19 4.12
N ILE A 67 -13.34 8.92 4.27
CA ILE A 67 -14.15 7.79 3.81
C ILE A 67 -15.03 7.26 4.94
N ASN A 68 -16.28 6.95 4.62
CA ASN A 68 -17.32 6.61 5.61
C ASN A 68 -17.04 5.31 6.38
N SER A 69 -16.16 4.44 5.89
CA SER A 69 -15.87 3.16 6.54
C SER A 69 -14.45 2.69 6.32
N ALA A 70 -13.75 2.35 7.40
CA ALA A 70 -12.46 1.67 7.34
C ALA A 70 -12.56 0.26 6.71
N GLN A 71 -13.77 -0.29 6.61
CA GLN A 71 -14.02 -1.61 6.03
C GLN A 71 -13.66 -1.66 4.54
N SER A 72 -13.78 -0.55 3.80
CA SER A 72 -13.37 -0.50 2.39
C SER A 72 -11.87 -0.66 2.24
N LEU A 73 -11.06 -0.01 3.09
CA LEU A 73 -9.61 -0.19 3.13
C LEU A 73 -9.21 -1.59 3.58
N HIS A 74 -9.93 -2.16 4.55
CA HIS A 74 -9.69 -3.54 4.98
C HIS A 74 -9.98 -4.53 3.85
N HIS A 75 -11.14 -4.41 3.20
CA HIS A 75 -11.51 -5.23 2.05
C HIS A 75 -10.50 -5.09 0.92
N PHE A 76 -10.08 -3.85 0.63
CA PHE A 76 -9.07 -3.54 -0.37
C PHE A 76 -7.78 -4.34 -0.13
N LEU A 77 -7.31 -4.44 1.11
CA LEU A 77 -6.07 -5.17 1.44
C LEU A 77 -6.25 -6.69 1.53
N ALA A 78 -7.39 -7.14 2.05
CA ALA A 78 -7.59 -8.56 2.37
C ALA A 78 -8.22 -9.37 1.24
N ASN A 79 -9.14 -8.78 0.47
CA ASN A 79 -10.06 -9.51 -0.39
C ASN A 79 -10.04 -9.05 -1.86
N SER A 80 -9.49 -7.87 -2.16
CA SER A 80 -9.53 -7.35 -3.53
C SER A 80 -8.54 -8.06 -4.45
N ASP A 81 -8.99 -8.38 -5.66
CA ASP A 81 -8.27 -9.16 -6.67
C ASP A 81 -7.26 -8.32 -7.49
N TRP A 82 -6.30 -7.69 -6.81
CA TRP A 82 -5.18 -7.00 -7.46
C TRP A 82 -3.87 -7.77 -7.28
N SER A 83 -3.01 -7.74 -8.30
CA SER A 83 -1.77 -8.53 -8.29
C SER A 83 -0.65 -7.84 -7.54
N VAL A 84 -0.31 -8.37 -6.35
CA VAL A 84 0.86 -7.97 -5.56
C VAL A 84 2.15 -8.04 -6.39
N ASN A 85 2.30 -9.07 -7.22
CA ASN A 85 3.48 -9.25 -8.07
C ASN A 85 3.60 -8.17 -9.15
N LYS A 86 2.50 -7.83 -9.84
CA LYS A 86 2.50 -6.73 -10.82
C LYS A 86 2.85 -5.40 -10.17
N LEU A 87 2.28 -5.12 -8.99
CA LEU A 87 2.56 -3.90 -8.23
C LEU A 87 4.04 -3.81 -7.82
N LYS A 88 4.60 -4.90 -7.26
CA LYS A 88 6.02 -4.98 -6.90
C LYS A 88 6.93 -4.76 -8.11
N GLN A 89 6.65 -5.43 -9.24
CA GLN A 89 7.42 -5.30 -10.47
C GLN A 89 7.36 -3.87 -11.04
N ARG A 90 6.18 -3.23 -11.04
CA ARG A 90 6.02 -1.83 -11.46
C ARG A 90 6.84 -0.89 -10.58
N ARG A 91 6.73 -1.04 -9.25
CA ARG A 91 7.51 -0.25 -8.29
C ARG A 91 9.02 -0.39 -8.51
N LEU A 92 9.50 -1.62 -8.69
CA LEU A 92 10.93 -1.89 -8.94
C LEU A 92 11.39 -1.31 -10.28
N ARG A 93 10.59 -1.40 -11.35
CA ARG A 93 10.91 -0.77 -12.63
C ARG A 93 11.04 0.74 -12.50
N ARG A 94 10.10 1.38 -11.80
CA ARG A 94 10.14 2.82 -11.54
C ARG A 94 11.37 3.21 -10.74
N LEU A 95 11.67 2.49 -9.67
CA LEU A 95 12.87 2.72 -8.87
C LEU A 95 14.14 2.61 -9.74
N LYS A 96 14.29 1.54 -10.53
CA LYS A 96 15.44 1.37 -11.43
C LYS A 96 15.58 2.53 -12.42
N LYS A 97 14.48 3.06 -12.97
CA LYS A 97 14.48 4.24 -13.83
C LYS A 97 14.98 5.48 -13.10
N VAL A 98 14.49 5.72 -11.87
CA VAL A 98 14.92 6.87 -11.05
C VAL A 98 16.41 6.77 -10.68
N LEU A 99 16.89 5.57 -10.39
CA LEU A 99 18.31 5.35 -10.11
C LEU A 99 19.20 5.59 -11.32
N ASN A 100 18.69 5.45 -12.55
CA ASN A 100 19.38 5.75 -13.81
C ASN A 100 20.82 5.19 -13.92
N GLY A 101 21.07 4.03 -13.31
CA GLY A 101 22.41 3.42 -13.29
C GLY A 101 23.39 4.03 -12.29
N ASN A 102 22.98 5.02 -11.49
CA ASN A 102 23.79 5.59 -10.42
C ASN A 102 24.12 4.53 -9.37
N ALA A 103 25.32 4.63 -8.81
CA ALA A 103 25.70 3.83 -7.67
C ALA A 103 24.76 4.12 -6.49
N ILE A 104 24.34 3.06 -5.79
CA ILE A 104 23.49 3.16 -4.60
C ILE A 104 24.12 2.38 -3.46
N THR A 105 23.84 2.82 -2.25
CA THR A 105 24.03 1.99 -1.06
C THR A 105 22.70 1.35 -0.70
N VAL A 106 22.66 0.02 -0.72
CA VAL A 106 21.50 -0.76 -0.25
C VAL A 106 21.72 -1.09 1.22
N VAL A 107 20.87 -0.54 2.08
CA VAL A 107 20.82 -0.88 3.50
C VAL A 107 19.74 -1.92 3.70
N ILE A 108 20.12 -3.11 4.15
CA ILE A 108 19.20 -4.18 4.54
C ILE A 108 19.15 -4.17 6.05
N ASP A 109 17.97 -3.89 6.60
CA ASP A 109 17.73 -3.88 8.04
C ASP A 109 16.62 -4.88 8.38
N GLU A 110 16.83 -5.69 9.42
CA GLU A 110 15.83 -6.62 9.91
C GLU A 110 14.95 -5.94 10.96
N THR A 111 13.67 -5.69 10.63
CA THR A 111 12.70 -5.22 11.62
C THR A 111 11.94 -6.41 12.21
N GLY A 112 12.16 -6.67 13.51
CA GLY A 112 11.34 -7.61 14.28
C GLY A 112 10.13 -6.93 14.89
N ASP A 113 8.91 -7.36 14.56
CA ASP A 113 7.68 -6.90 15.22
C ASP A 113 7.21 -7.96 16.22
N ARG A 114 7.13 -7.59 17.51
CA ARG A 114 6.56 -8.44 18.55
C ARG A 114 5.08 -8.67 18.28
N LYS A 115 4.64 -9.93 18.32
CA LYS A 115 3.23 -10.30 18.20
C LYS A 115 2.82 -11.12 19.42
N LYS A 116 1.66 -10.78 20.00
CA LYS A 116 1.07 -11.55 21.11
C LYS A 116 -0.15 -12.32 20.60
N GLY A 117 -0.17 -13.64 20.82
CA GLY A 117 -1.28 -14.53 20.46
C GLY A 117 -0.88 -15.61 19.43
N LYS A 118 -1.76 -16.60 19.24
CA LYS A 118 -1.56 -17.75 18.32
C LYS A 118 -2.22 -17.56 16.94
N LYS A 119 -2.82 -16.39 16.69
CA LYS A 119 -3.65 -16.12 15.50
C LYS A 119 -2.91 -15.39 14.37
N THR A 120 -1.62 -15.13 14.52
CA THR A 120 -0.83 -14.40 13.53
C THR A 120 0.14 -15.39 12.88
N ASP A 121 0.00 -15.57 11.57
CA ASP A 121 0.87 -16.44 10.80
C ASP A 121 2.32 -15.93 10.80
N TYR A 122 3.25 -16.87 10.66
CA TYR A 122 4.71 -16.63 10.65
C TYR A 122 5.30 -16.10 11.97
N VAL A 123 4.55 -16.15 13.07
CA VAL A 123 5.05 -15.86 14.42
C VAL A 123 5.80 -17.06 14.96
N ALA A 124 7.11 -16.89 15.14
CA ALA A 124 7.97 -17.87 15.79
C ALA A 124 8.73 -17.23 16.94
N ARG A 125 9.21 -18.06 17.87
CA ARG A 125 10.07 -17.63 18.96
C ARG A 125 11.46 -17.36 18.39
N GLN A 126 11.82 -16.10 18.21
CA GLN A 126 13.07 -15.70 17.58
C GLN A 126 13.64 -14.45 18.24
N TYR A 127 14.91 -14.16 18.00
CA TYR A 127 15.51 -12.92 18.51
C TYR A 127 14.89 -11.73 17.77
N LEU A 128 14.24 -10.86 18.52
CA LEU A 128 13.63 -9.65 17.99
C LEU A 128 14.54 -8.48 18.32
N GLY A 129 15.32 -8.00 17.34
CA GLY A 129 16.28 -6.91 17.50
C GLY A 129 15.66 -5.63 18.08
N SER A 130 14.39 -5.34 17.78
CA SER A 130 13.65 -4.19 18.32
C SER A 130 13.40 -4.23 19.83
N ILE A 131 13.46 -5.41 20.46
CA ILE A 131 13.29 -5.59 21.91
C ILE A 131 14.52 -6.19 22.60
N GLY A 132 15.58 -6.50 21.82
CA GLY A 132 16.84 -7.06 22.31
C GLY A 132 16.73 -8.44 22.98
N LYS A 133 15.65 -9.19 22.72
CA LYS A 133 15.32 -10.45 23.40
C LYS A 133 14.65 -11.45 22.46
N ILE A 134 14.70 -12.72 22.85
CA ILE A 134 13.95 -13.80 22.20
C ILE A 134 12.49 -13.73 22.64
N ASP A 135 11.58 -13.49 21.71
CA ASP A 135 10.13 -13.54 21.95
C ASP A 135 9.40 -13.98 20.67
N ASN A 136 8.10 -14.20 20.77
CA ASN A 136 7.25 -14.47 19.62
C ASN A 136 7.04 -13.19 18.80
N GLY A 137 7.44 -13.24 17.53
CA GLY A 137 7.20 -12.15 16.59
C GLY A 137 7.52 -12.55 15.16
N ASN A 138 7.34 -11.61 14.24
CA ASN A 138 7.74 -11.78 12.84
C ASN A 138 8.94 -10.88 12.59
N VAL A 139 9.98 -11.43 11.96
CA VAL A 139 11.09 -10.64 11.43
C VAL A 139 10.81 -10.39 9.95
N CYS A 140 10.83 -9.12 9.56
CA CYS A 140 10.73 -8.70 8.18
C CYS A 140 11.98 -7.90 7.84
N SER A 141 12.74 -8.38 6.86
CA SER A 141 13.84 -7.59 6.28
C SER A 141 13.25 -6.45 5.46
N LYS A 142 13.53 -5.22 5.87
CA LYS A 142 13.27 -4.00 5.10
C LYS A 142 14.55 -3.64 4.34
N CYS A 143 14.42 -3.31 3.07
CA CYS A 143 15.51 -2.72 2.30
C CYS A 143 15.21 -1.24 2.09
N VAL A 144 16.14 -0.38 2.49
CA VAL A 144 16.14 1.06 2.24
C VAL A 144 17.40 1.39 1.46
N TRP A 145 17.33 2.37 0.56
CA TRP A 145 18.45 2.77 -0.29
C TRP A 145 18.63 4.27 -0.25
N SER A 146 19.87 4.70 -0.29
CA SER A 146 20.25 6.10 -0.50
C SER A 146 21.05 6.20 -1.79
N LEU A 147 20.79 7.26 -2.56
CA LEU A 147 21.70 7.74 -3.60
C LEU A 147 22.89 8.40 -2.88
N LEU A 148 24.10 8.15 -3.39
CA LEU A 148 25.31 8.88 -3.00
C LEU A 148 25.38 10.21 -3.75
#